data_AF-A0A7X7FJ57-F1
#
_entry.id   AF-A0A7X7FJ57-F1
#
_cell.length_a   1.000
_cell.length_b   1.000
_cell.length_c   1.000
_cell.angle_alpha   90.00
_cell.angle_beta   90.00
_cell.angle_gamma   90.00
#
_symmetry.space_group_name_H-M   'P 1'
#
loop_
_entity.id
_entity.type
_entity.pdbx_description
1 polymer ?
#
loop_
_entity_poly.entity_id
_entity_poly.type
_entity_poly.pdbx_seq_one_letter_code
_entity_poly.pdbx_strand_id
1 'polypeptide(L)' 'IGLANENIGYIPDRKAYADGGYQTWMGRHSKLEVGTGEAMVDQAVAMLDALYDSAPPLRCGVSSSARTST' A
#
# COMPACT_ATOMS: atom_id res chain seq x y z
N ILE A 1 5.96 2.18 -4.63
CA ILE A 1 6.09 3.61 -4.23
C ILE A 1 6.96 3.65 -2.96
N GLY A 2 7.97 4.52 -2.88
CA GLY A 2 8.80 4.74 -1.69
C GLY A 2 9.13 6.22 -1.55
N LEU A 3 9.28 6.73 -0.32
CA LEU A 3 9.46 8.16 0.02
C LEU A 3 8.33 9.08 -0.50
N ALA A 4 7.08 8.63 -0.40
CA ALA A 4 5.92 9.49 -0.69
C ALA A 4 5.46 10.18 0.60
N ASN A 5 5.19 11.49 0.52
CA ASN A 5 4.64 12.29 1.62
C ASN A 5 5.48 12.28 2.91
N GLU A 6 6.81 12.45 2.76
CA GLU A 6 7.85 12.54 3.80
C GLU A 6 8.73 11.28 3.98
N ASN A 7 9.79 11.42 4.78
CA ASN A 7 10.76 10.38 5.10
C ASN A 7 10.71 10.06 6.60
N ILE A 8 10.10 8.91 6.93
CA ILE A 8 9.98 8.42 8.31
C ILE A 8 11.03 7.35 8.66
N GLY A 9 12.00 7.12 7.77
CA GLY A 9 13.02 6.10 7.92
C GLY A 9 12.61 4.74 7.35
N TYR A 10 13.36 3.70 7.70
CA TYR A 10 13.09 2.34 7.24
C TYR A 10 11.95 1.70 8.03
N ILE A 11 11.14 0.90 7.35
CA ILE A 11 9.96 0.22 7.90
C ILE A 11 10.21 -1.29 7.79
N PRO A 12 10.91 -1.91 8.74
CA PRO A 12 11.13 -3.35 8.75
C PRO A 12 9.90 -4.11 9.26
N ASP A 13 9.77 -5.38 8.88
CA ASP A 13 8.87 -6.33 9.53
C ASP A 13 9.49 -6.87 10.84
N ARG A 14 8.71 -7.63 11.62
CA ARG A 14 9.19 -8.21 12.89
C ARG A 14 10.42 -9.09 12.72
N LYS A 15 10.52 -9.82 11.60
CA LYS A 15 11.67 -10.69 11.34
C LYS A 15 12.93 -9.87 11.06
N ALA A 16 12.83 -8.80 10.26
CA ALA A 16 13.91 -7.89 9.95
C ALA A 16 14.37 -7.07 11.17
N TYR A 17 13.47 -6.79 12.12
CA TYR A 17 13.84 -6.29 13.45
C TYR A 17 14.67 -7.31 14.24
N ALA A 18 14.22 -8.57 14.28
CA ALA A 18 14.91 -9.64 15.03
C ALA A 18 16.28 -10.00 14.43
N ASP A 19 16.39 -9.99 13.10
CA ASP A 19 17.62 -10.33 12.38
C ASP A 19 18.69 -9.21 12.47
N GLY A 20 18.33 -8.01 12.94
CA GLY A 20 19.30 -6.96 13.31
C GLY A 20 20.14 -6.40 12.16
N GLY A 21 19.59 -6.34 10.93
CA GLY A 21 20.27 -5.81 9.75
C GLY A 21 20.72 -4.34 9.89
N TYR A 22 21.54 -3.87 8.95
CA TYR A 22 22.06 -2.49 8.93
C TYR A 22 20.96 -1.42 9.07
N GLN A 23 19.78 -1.69 8.50
CA GLN A 23 18.61 -0.81 8.53
C GLN A 23 17.92 -0.72 9.90
N THR A 24 18.11 -1.71 10.79
CA THR A 24 17.43 -1.82 12.09
C THR A 24 18.36 -1.65 13.30
N TRP A 25 19.60 -2.16 13.25
CA TRP A 25 20.49 -2.21 14.43
C TRP A 25 21.57 -1.12 14.49
N MET A 26 22.40 -0.96 13.45
CA MET A 26 23.60 -0.10 13.54
C MET A 26 23.32 1.39 13.30
N GLY A 27 22.19 1.75 12.67
CA GLY A 27 21.93 3.12 12.23
C GLY A 27 20.91 3.93 13.04
N ARG A 28 20.10 3.32 13.92
CA ARG A 28 18.88 3.95 14.50
C ARG A 28 18.01 4.65 13.43
N HIS A 29 18.04 4.15 12.19
CA HIS A 29 17.35 4.74 11.04
C HIS A 29 15.91 4.27 10.88
N SER A 30 15.46 3.32 11.71
CA SER A 30 14.05 3.09 11.96
C SER A 30 13.69 3.73 13.30
N LYS A 31 12.77 4.70 13.27
CA LYS A 31 12.21 5.36 14.46
C LYS A 31 10.89 4.74 14.89
N LEU A 32 10.51 3.62 14.27
CA LEU A 32 9.19 3.02 14.37
C LEU A 32 9.20 1.91 15.41
N GLU A 33 8.01 1.58 15.92
CA GLU A 33 7.84 0.48 16.86
C GLU A 33 7.94 -0.86 16.13
N VAL A 34 8.35 -1.91 16.84
CA VAL A 34 8.30 -3.28 16.30
C VAL A 34 6.84 -3.63 15.99
N GLY A 35 6.57 -4.07 14.76
CA GLY A 35 5.22 -4.37 14.30
C GLY A 35 4.55 -3.26 13.48
N THR A 36 5.17 -2.07 13.34
CA THR A 36 4.62 -1.00 12.50
C THR A 36 4.52 -1.41 11.03
N GLY A 37 5.45 -2.22 10.51
CA GLY A 37 5.40 -2.71 9.13
C GLY A 37 4.15 -3.52 8.85
N GLU A 38 3.80 -4.44 9.73
CA GLU A 38 2.58 -5.25 9.63
C GLU A 38 1.32 -4.38 9.77
N ALA A 39 1.29 -3.46 10.74
CA ALA A 39 0.16 -2.56 10.93
C ALA A 39 -0.09 -1.67 9.69
N MET A 40 0.96 -1.25 8.99
CA MET A 40 0.83 -0.50 7.75
C MET A 40 0.24 -1.33 6.61
N VAL A 41 0.58 -2.63 6.53
CA VAL A 41 -0.03 -3.55 5.56
C VAL A 41 -1.51 -3.71 5.85
N ASP A 42 -1.88 -3.96 7.10
CA ASP A 42 -3.29 -4.11 7.51
C ASP A 42 -4.11 -2.87 7.12
N GLN A 43 -3.58 -1.66 7.38
CA GLN A 43 -4.25 -0.43 7.01
C GLN A 43 -4.36 -0.23 5.50
N ALA A 44 -3.33 -0.60 4.74
CA ALA A 44 -3.35 -0.50 3.28
C ALA A 44 -4.42 -1.42 2.67
N VAL A 45 -4.55 -2.65 3.18
CA VAL A 45 -5.59 -3.60 2.76
C VAL A 45 -6.97 -3.04 3.09
N ALA A 46 -7.18 -2.55 4.32
CA ALA A 46 -8.47 -1.98 4.71
C ALA A 46 -8.91 -0.78 3.82
N MET A 47 -7.95 0.06 3.40
CA MET A 47 -8.24 1.16 2.47
C MET A 47 -8.61 0.67 1.06
N LEU A 48 -7.98 -0.40 0.59
CA LEU A 48 -8.30 -1.01 -0.70
C LEU A 48 -9.68 -1.69 -0.69
N ASP A 49 -10.01 -2.39 0.39
CA ASP A 49 -11.33 -3.00 0.59
C ASP A 49 -12.43 -1.93 0.60
N ALA A 50 -12.23 -0.84 1.36
CA ALA A 50 -13.16 0.28 1.38
C ALA A 50 -13.34 0.94 -0.01
N LEU A 51 -12.27 1.01 -0.81
CA LEU A 51 -12.35 1.50 -2.19
C LEU A 51 -13.16 0.55 -3.09
N TYR A 52 -12.98 -0.75 -2.92
CA TYR A 52 -13.72 -1.76 -3.68
C TYR A 52 -15.21 -1.74 -3.32
N ASP A 53 -15.54 -1.68 -2.03
CA ASP A 53 -16.92 -1.66 -1.54
C ASP A 53 -17.66 -0.36 -1.90
N SER A 54 -16.95 0.76 -2.01
CA SER A 54 -17.50 2.05 -2.41
C SER A 54 -17.52 2.29 -3.92
N ALA A 55 -16.93 1.39 -4.71
CA ALA A 55 -16.88 1.56 -6.15
C ALA A 55 -18.30 1.41 -6.75
N PRO A 56 -18.77 2.39 -7.55
CA PRO A 56 -19.98 2.19 -8.33
C PRO A 56 -19.80 0.99 -9.28
N PRO A 57 -20.88 0.26 -9.65
CA PRO A 57 -20.76 -0.91 -10.51
C PRO A 57 -19.98 -0.57 -11.77
N LEU A 58 -19.01 -1.42 -12.12
CA LEU A 58 -18.20 -1.27 -13.33
C LEU A 58 -19.12 -0.95 -14.49
N ARG A 59 -18.94 0.22 -15.11
CA ARG A 59 -19.72 0.57 -16.30
C ARG A 59 -19.33 -0.44 -17.38
N CYS A 60 -20.23 -1.38 -17.67
CA CYS A 60 -20.12 -2.25 -18.83
C CYS A 60 -19.97 -1.32 -20.04
N GLY A 61 -18.82 -1.37 -20.70
CA GLY A 61 -18.50 -0.50 -21.82
C GLY A 61 -19.56 -0.68 -22.89
N VAL A 62 -20.34 0.37 -23.17
CA VAL A 62 -21.13 0.40 -24.40
C VAL A 62 -20.10 0.53 -25.53
N SER A 63 -19.88 -0.55 -26.28
CA SER A 63 -19.25 -0.40 -27.58
C SER A 63 -20.27 0.31 -28.46
N SER A 64 -20.06 1.61 -28.64
CA SER A 64 -20.75 2.37 -29.68
C SER A 64 -20.21 1.90 -31.03
N SER A 65 -20.77 0.82 -31.59
CA SER A 65 -20.72 0.59 -33.03
C SER A 65 -22.00 1.17 -33.64
N ALA A 66 -22.01 2.49 -33.85
CA ALA A 66 -23.01 3.11 -34.70
C ALA A 66 -22.81 2.58 -36.13
N ARG A 67 -23.61 1.58 -36.50
CA ARG A 67 -23.77 1.11 -37.86
C ARG A 67 -24.63 2.15 -38.59
N THR A 68 -24.00 3.04 -39.34
CA THR A 68 -24.72 3.93 -40.25
C THR A 68 -25.27 3.06 -41.38
N SER A 69 -26.59 2.88 -41.40
CA SER A 69 -27.33 2.33 -42.54
C SER A 69 -28.61 3.15 -42.64
N THR A 70 -28.62 4.02 -43.65
CA THR A 70 -29.69 4.33 -44.61
C THR A 70 -29.44 5.73 -45.18
#